data_AF-A0AAE3HD93-F1
#
_entry.id   AF-A0AAE3HD93-F1
#
_cell.length_a   1.000
_cell.length_b   1.000
_cell.length_c   1.000
_cell.angle_alpha   90.00
_cell.angle_beta   90.00
_cell.angle_gamma   90.00
#
_symmetry.space_group_name_H-M   'P 1'
#
loop_
_entity.id
_entity.type
_entity.pdbx_description
1 polymer ?
#
loop_
_entity_poly.entity_id
_entity_poly.type
_entity_poly.pdbx_seq_one_letter_code
_entity_poly.pdbx_strand_id
1 'polypeptide(L)'
;MEDIEEQQENKEIQVVRTPLFGRTYATNALVAITDCDVRIELMNEKFQHEDKWIYHSDHMAILTMQAAKKLLLDLNKKISKYEEENGEIEVNSDRLNVDN
;
A
#
# COMPACT_ATOMS: atom_id res chain seq x y z
N MET A 1 -10.80 24.39 -60.18
CA MET A 1 -9.98 23.95 -59.04
C MET A 1 -10.97 23.41 -58.05
N GLU A 2 -11.02 22.08 -57.94
CA GLU A 2 -11.85 21.41 -56.93
C GLU A 2 -11.01 21.29 -55.67
N ASP A 3 -11.51 21.86 -54.58
CA ASP A 3 -10.89 21.79 -53.26
C ASP A 3 -11.14 20.38 -52.68
N ILE A 4 -10.06 19.63 -52.47
CA ILE A 4 -10.12 18.30 -51.83
C ILE A 4 -10.09 18.55 -50.32
N GLU A 5 -11.25 18.47 -49.67
CA GLU A 5 -11.34 18.45 -48.21
C GLU A 5 -10.76 17.12 -47.69
N GLU A 6 -9.54 17.15 -47.16
CA GLU A 6 -8.94 16.05 -46.42
C GLU A 6 -9.72 15.83 -45.11
N GLN A 7 -10.56 14.79 -45.09
CA GLN A 7 -11.16 14.27 -43.87
C GLN A 7 -10.06 13.61 -43.03
N GLN A 8 -9.51 14.35 -42.06
CA GLN A 8 -8.64 13.76 -41.04
C GLN A 8 -9.49 12.84 -40.13
N GLU A 9 -9.38 11.53 -40.35
CA GLU A 9 -9.87 10.53 -39.40
C GLU A 9 -9.27 10.82 -38.01
N ASN A 10 -10.15 11.19 -37.09
CA ASN A 10 -9.83 11.42 -35.70
C ASN A 10 -9.53 10.07 -35.04
N LYS A 11 -8.30 9.58 -35.18
CA LYS A 11 -7.85 8.33 -34.55
C LYS A 11 -7.99 8.49 -33.05
N GLU A 12 -8.96 7.79 -32.45
CA GLU A 12 -9.04 7.63 -31.00
C GLU A 12 -7.72 7.06 -30.48
N ILE A 13 -6.94 7.91 -29.81
CA ILE A 13 -5.72 7.49 -29.14
C ILE A 13 -6.16 6.70 -27.91
N GLN A 14 -6.24 5.37 -28.04
CA GLN A 14 -6.37 4.48 -26.89
C GLN A 14 -5.05 4.50 -26.10
N VAL A 15 -4.98 5.37 -25.09
CA VAL A 15 -3.89 5.35 -24.11
C VAL A 15 -4.09 4.14 -23.21
N VAL A 16 -3.57 2.98 -23.63
CA VAL A 16 -3.44 1.82 -22.76
C VAL A 16 -2.32 2.12 -21.77
N ARG A 17 -2.68 2.69 -20.61
CA ARG A 17 -1.72 2.84 -19.51
C ARG A 17 -1.50 1.47 -18.88
N THR A 18 -0.34 0.87 -19.13
CA THR A 18 0.14 -0.24 -18.30
C THR A 18 0.09 0.22 -16.84
N PRO A 19 -0.60 -0.48 -15.95
CA PRO A 19 -0.62 -0.11 -14.54
C PRO A 19 0.81 -0.10 -14.00
N LEU A 20 1.27 1.07 -13.57
CA LEU A 20 2.62 1.26 -13.02
C LEU A 20 2.70 0.88 -11.53
N PHE A 21 1.69 0.20 -10.98
CA PHE A 21 1.70 -0.13 -9.56
C PHE A 21 2.64 -1.31 -9.30
N GLY A 22 3.53 -1.13 -8.32
CA GLY A 22 4.32 -2.21 -7.75
C GLY A 22 3.48 -3.05 -6.78
N ARG A 23 3.85 -4.32 -6.60
CA ARG A 23 3.32 -5.16 -5.52
C ARG A 23 4.42 -5.35 -4.50
N THR A 24 4.15 -4.95 -3.26
CA THR A 24 5.04 -5.21 -2.12
C THR A 24 4.37 -6.24 -1.24
N TYR A 25 5.02 -7.37 -1.04
CA TYR A 25 4.62 -8.32 0.00
C TYR A 25 5.26 -7.85 1.31
N ALA A 26 4.45 -7.55 2.31
CA ALA A 26 4.92 -7.08 3.61
C ALA A 26 4.52 -8.09 4.68
N THR A 27 5.45 -8.45 5.55
CA THR A 27 5.15 -9.27 6.72
C THR A 27 5.00 -8.43 7.98
N ASN A 28 5.43 -7.18 7.96
CA ASN A 28 5.23 -6.22 9.03
C ASN A 28 4.99 -4.81 8.47
N ALA A 29 4.44 -3.93 9.30
CA ALA A 29 4.23 -2.53 8.95
C ALA A 29 4.45 -1.60 10.16
N LEU A 30 5.04 -0.44 9.91
CA LEU A 30 5.24 0.62 10.91
C LEU A 30 4.49 1.85 10.46
N VAL A 31 3.73 2.46 11.38
CA VAL A 31 2.88 3.61 11.08
C VAL A 31 3.39 4.83 11.83
N ALA A 32 3.72 5.88 11.08
CA ALA A 32 4.08 7.19 11.61
C ALA A 32 3.06 8.24 11.16
N ILE A 33 2.82 9.24 12.01
CA ILE A 33 1.95 10.38 11.69
C ILE A 33 2.79 11.65 11.64
N THR A 34 2.55 12.47 10.62
CA THR A 34 3.09 13.83 10.50
C THR A 34 1.98 14.85 10.72
N ASP A 35 2.31 16.12 10.61
CA ASP A 35 1.32 17.21 10.60
C ASP A 35 0.39 17.16 9.38
N CYS A 36 0.83 16.53 8.28
CA CYS A 36 0.11 16.54 7.00
C CYS A 36 -0.43 15.18 6.57
N ASP A 37 0.25 14.09 6.94
CA ASP A 37 0.01 12.75 6.39
C ASP A 37 0.29 11.62 7.39
N VAL A 38 -0.10 10.41 6.99
CA VAL A 38 0.25 9.15 7.64
C VAL A 38 1.20 8.38 6.73
N ARG A 39 2.31 7.92 7.27
CA ARG A 39 3.31 7.13 6.56
C ARG A 39 3.27 5.70 7.07
N ILE A 40 3.18 4.75 6.15
CA ILE A 40 3.20 3.31 6.44
C ILE A 40 4.43 2.73 5.77
N GLU A 41 5.42 2.36 6.58
CA GLU A 41 6.58 1.59 6.15
C GLU A 41 6.17 0.12 6.07
N LEU A 42 6.50 -0.52 4.94
CA LEU A 42 6.21 -1.91 4.62
C LEU A 42 7.51 -2.70 4.69
N MET A 43 7.54 -3.71 5.56
CA MET A 43 8.74 -4.47 5.87
C MET A 43 8.49 -5.96 5.58
N ASN A 44 9.38 -6.57 4.81
CA ASN A 44 9.37 -8.01 4.56
C ASN A 44 10.56 -8.70 5.23
N GLU A 45 11.73 -8.06 5.19
CA GLU A 45 12.98 -8.62 5.68
C GLU A 45 13.23 -8.26 7.15
N LYS A 46 13.75 -9.24 7.91
CA LYS A 46 14.24 -9.02 9.28
C LYS A 46 15.61 -9.66 9.46
N PHE A 47 16.47 -8.97 10.19
CA PHE A 47 17.84 -9.34 10.45
C PHE A 47 18.06 -9.47 11.96
N GLN A 48 18.84 -10.47 12.37
CA GLN A 48 19.29 -10.55 13.75
C GLN A 48 20.58 -9.73 13.85
N HIS A 49 20.55 -8.70 14.70
CA HIS A 49 21.72 -7.91 15.03
C HIS A 49 21.87 -7.87 16.55
N GLU A 50 23.00 -8.36 17.04
CA GLU A 50 23.19 -8.65 18.47
C GLU A 50 22.04 -9.53 19.01
N ASP A 51 21.35 -9.09 20.07
CA ASP A 51 20.22 -9.78 20.69
C ASP A 51 18.85 -9.21 20.25
N LYS A 52 18.79 -8.49 19.12
CA LYS A 52 17.56 -7.85 18.63
C LYS A 52 17.23 -8.25 17.18
N TRP A 53 15.92 -8.32 16.89
CA TRP A 53 15.42 -8.38 15.52
C TRP A 53 15.23 -6.96 14.98
N ILE A 54 15.88 -6.65 13.87
CA ILE A 54 15.73 -5.38 13.15
C ILE A 54 14.95 -5.66 11.87
N TYR A 55 13.91 -4.87 11.61
CA TYR A 55 13.15 -4.94 10.36
C TYR A 55 13.69 -3.94 9.35
N HIS A 56 13.74 -4.34 8.08
CA HIS A 56 14.14 -3.46 6.99
C HIS A 56 12.91 -2.96 6.24
N SER A 57 12.80 -1.64 6.06
CA SER A 57 11.72 -1.02 5.31
C SER A 57 11.99 -1.10 3.81
N ASP A 58 11.17 -1.88 3.10
CA ASP A 58 11.29 -2.12 1.66
C ASP A 58 10.49 -1.11 0.84
N HIS A 59 9.42 -0.55 1.42
CA HIS A 59 8.56 0.41 0.73
C HIS A 59 7.84 1.33 1.72
N MET A 60 7.43 2.51 1.28
CA MET A 60 6.63 3.43 2.08
C MET A 60 5.39 3.88 1.32
N ALA A 61 4.23 3.78 1.96
CA ALA A 61 3.00 4.39 1.49
C ALA A 61 2.71 5.66 2.30
N ILE A 62 2.50 6.79 1.61
CA ILE A 62 2.12 8.06 2.24
C ILE A 62 0.65 8.34 1.93
N LEU A 63 -0.14 8.53 2.97
CA LEU A 63 -1.59 8.67 2.91
C LEU A 63 -2.01 10.00 3.51
N THR A 64 -2.96 10.68 2.88
CA THR A 64 -3.68 11.77 3.54
C THR A 64 -4.47 11.24 4.73
N MET A 65 -4.82 12.11 5.69
CA MET A 65 -5.59 11.70 6.87
C MET A 65 -6.92 11.01 6.53
N GLN A 66 -7.61 11.48 5.48
CA GLN A 66 -8.86 10.86 5.02
C GLN A 66 -8.61 9.47 4.41
N ALA A 67 -7.55 9.32 3.62
CA ALA A 67 -7.18 8.03 3.03
C ALA A 67 -6.78 7.02 4.12
N ALA A 68 -5.99 7.44 5.11
CA ALA A 68 -5.62 6.62 6.26
C ALA A 68 -6.84 6.20 7.09
N LYS A 69 -7.77 7.13 7.36
CA LYS A 69 -9.01 6.80 8.08
C LYS A 69 -9.87 5.79 7.32
N LYS A 70 -10.03 5.96 6.01
CA LYS A 70 -10.75 5.01 5.17
C LYS A 70 -10.07 3.64 5.18
N LEU A 71 -8.73 3.59 5.07
CA LEU A 71 -7.96 2.36 5.14
C LEU A 71 -8.21 1.60 6.44
N LEU A 72 -8.16 2.28 7.60
CA LEU A 72 -8.45 1.66 8.90
C LEU A 72 -9.86 1.04 8.95
N LEU A 73 -10.87 1.77 8.48
CA LEU A 73 -12.26 1.27 8.47
C LEU A 73 -12.42 0.04 7.58
N ASP A 74 -11.83 0.07 6.38
CA ASP A 74 -11.87 -1.04 5.44
C ASP A 74 -11.09 -2.25 5.98
N LEU A 75 -9.91 -2.05 6.57
CA LEU A 75 -9.11 -3.11 7.18
C LEU A 75 -9.84 -3.79 8.33
N ASN A 76 -10.40 -3.03 9.28
CA ASN A 76 -11.15 -3.59 10.40
C ASN A 76 -12.31 -4.46 9.90
N LYS A 77 -13.08 -3.97 8.93
CA LYS A 77 -14.20 -4.74 8.36
C LYS A 77 -13.73 -6.04 7.70
N LYS A 78 -12.60 -6.02 6.99
CA LYS A 78 -12.08 -7.19 6.27
C LYS A 78 -11.45 -8.21 7.21
N ILE A 79 -10.71 -7.75 8.21
CA ILE A 79 -10.09 -8.59 9.24
C ILE A 79 -11.17 -9.27 10.07
N SER A 80 -12.13 -8.52 10.61
CA SER A 80 -13.20 -9.12 11.43
C SER A 80 -13.99 -10.19 10.66
N LYS A 81 -14.30 -9.93 9.38
CA LYS A 81 -14.95 -10.94 8.53
C LYS A 81 -14.10 -12.20 8.38
N TYR A 82 -12.79 -12.04 8.16
CA TYR A 82 -11.89 -13.19 8.05
C TYR A 82 -11.85 -13.99 9.35
N GLU A 83 -11.77 -13.32 10.50
CA GLU A 83 -11.72 -13.96 11.81
C GLU A 83 -13.01 -14.69 12.19
N GLU A 84 -14.17 -14.17 11.81
CA GLU A 84 -15.47 -14.86 11.95
C GLU A 84 -15.47 -16.22 11.22
N GLU A 85 -14.78 -16.32 10.08
CA GLU A 85 -14.75 -17.51 9.23
C GLU A 85 -13.57 -18.47 9.57
N ASN A 86 -12.46 -17.95 10.09
CA ASN A 86 -11.18 -18.69 10.20
C ASN A 86 -10.59 -18.74 11.62
N GLY A 87 -11.18 -18.05 12.59
CA GLY A 87 -10.62 -17.86 13.93
C GLY A 87 -9.78 -16.58 14.04
N GLU A 88 -9.50 -16.19 15.28
CA GLU A 88 -8.75 -14.98 15.63
C GLU A 88 -7.32 -15.01 15.05
N ILE A 89 -6.86 -13.89 14.52
CA ILE A 89 -5.48 -13.73 14.04
C ILE A 89 -4.60 -13.35 15.23
N GLU A 90 -3.78 -14.30 15.66
CA GLU A 90 -2.76 -14.02 16.68
C GLU A 90 -1.60 -13.19 16.09
N VAL A 91 -1.29 -12.07 16.75
CA VAL A 91 -0.14 -11.23 16.40
C VAL A 91 0.95 -11.42 17.46
N ASN A 92 2.10 -11.95 17.04
CA ASN A 92 3.27 -12.13 17.92
C ASN A 92 3.82 -10.77 18.39
N SER A 93 4.27 -10.70 19.65
CA SER A 93 4.92 -9.54 20.27
C SER A 93 6.07 -8.95 19.45
N ASP A 94 6.85 -9.77 18.75
CA ASP A 94 7.94 -9.30 17.89
C ASP A 94 7.44 -8.42 16.74
N ARG A 95 6.19 -8.62 16.31
CA ARG A 95 5.56 -7.83 15.24
C ARG A 95 4.89 -6.57 15.77
N LEU A 96 4.52 -6.54 17.06
CA LEU A 96 3.89 -5.39 17.69
C LEU A 96 4.91 -4.31 18.08
N ASN A 97 6.10 -4.73 18.51
CA ASN A 97 7.14 -3.83 19.01
C ASN A 97 8.21 -3.59 17.94
N VAL A 98 7.82 -2.93 16.84
CA VAL A 98 8.79 -2.45 15.84
C VAL A 98 9.08 -0.99 16.13
N ASP A 99 10.27 -0.73 16.63
CA ASP A 99 10.80 0.62 16.79
C ASP A 99 11.85 0.87 15.70
N ASN A 100 11.80 2.06 15.08
CA ASN A 100 12.88 2.58 14.22
C ASN A 100 13.93 3.29 15.07
#